data_AF-I9V6K4-F1
#
_entry.id   AF-I9V6K4-F1
#
_cell.length_a   1.000
_cell.length_b   1.000
_cell.length_c   1.000
_cell.angle_alpha   90.00
_cell.angle_beta   90.00
_cell.angle_gamma   90.00
#
_symmetry.space_group_name_H-M   'P 1'
#
loop_
_entity.id
_entity.type
_entity.pdbx_description
1 polymer ?
#
loop_
_entity_poly.entity_id
_entity_poly.type
_entity_poly.pdbx_seq_one_letter_code
_entity_poly.pdbx_strand_id
1 'polypeptide(L)' 'MATRMTINGVSTCTEAGTEKYERFQSGIGRRKRTLVQYDYRHTDGELFACVKPT' A
#
# COMPACT_ATOMS: atom_id res chain seq x y z
N MET A 1 -11.06 -2.93 -4.85
CA MET A 1 -10.85 -1.98 -3.73
C MET A 1 -9.95 -0.90 -4.25
N ALA A 2 -10.40 0.35 -4.25
CA ALA A 2 -9.51 1.48 -4.49
C ALA A 2 -8.91 1.85 -3.12
N THR A 3 -7.62 1.57 -2.91
CA THR A 3 -6.88 2.13 -1.78
C THR A 3 -6.39 3.51 -2.21
N ARG A 4 -6.37 4.51 -1.32
CA ARG A 4 -5.81 5.84 -1.63
C ARG A 4 -4.34 5.76 -2.07
N MET A 5 -3.65 4.69 -1.65
CA MET A 5 -2.28 4.34 -2.04
C MET A 5 -2.13 3.85 -3.49
N THR A 6 -3.21 3.39 -4.16
CA THR A 6 -3.11 2.86 -5.52
C THR A 6 -4.14 3.44 -6.47
N ILE A 7 -3.68 3.89 -7.64
CA ILE A 7 -4.53 4.33 -8.74
C ILE A 7 -4.34 3.34 -9.87
N ASN A 8 -5.42 2.68 -10.31
CA ASN A 8 -5.39 1.64 -11.36
C ASN A 8 -4.37 0.50 -11.07
N GLY A 9 -4.17 0.16 -9.81
CA GLY A 9 -3.21 -0.87 -9.39
C GLY A 9 -1.76 -0.40 -9.31
N VAL A 10 -1.48 0.88 -9.55
CA VAL A 10 -0.14 1.48 -9.47
C VAL A 10 -0.03 2.33 -8.21
N SER A 11 1.10 2.19 -7.49
CA SER A 11 1.38 2.99 -6.29
C SER A 11 1.40 4.48 -6.57
N THR A 12 0.84 5.27 -5.66
CA THR A 12 0.92 6.74 -5.67
C THR A 12 2.18 7.26 -4.95
N CYS A 13 3.05 6.38 -4.45
CA CYS A 13 4.35 6.76 -3.89
C CYS A 13 5.32 7.07 -5.04
N THR A 14 5.41 8.34 -5.43
CA THR A 14 6.18 8.79 -6.61
C THR A 14 7.45 9.55 -6.25
N GLU A 15 7.49 10.20 -5.10
CA GLU A 15 8.62 11.01 -4.68
C GLU A 15 9.73 10.14 -4.08
N ALA A 16 10.96 10.25 -4.61
CA ALA A 16 12.10 9.48 -4.14
C ALA A 16 12.44 9.81 -2.68
N GLY A 17 12.77 8.77 -1.91
CA GLY A 17 13.02 8.88 -0.47
C GLY A 17 11.76 8.99 0.39
N THR A 18 10.56 8.84 -0.17
CA THR A 18 9.30 8.93 0.59
C THR A 18 8.67 7.58 0.85
N GLU A 19 7.97 7.51 1.98
CA GLU A 19 7.16 6.37 2.38
C GLU A 19 5.70 6.77 2.44
N LYS A 20 4.82 5.84 2.06
CA LYS A 20 3.38 5.96 2.28
C LYS A 20 2.85 4.65 2.85
N TYR A 21 1.80 4.73 3.65
CA TYR A 21 1.08 3.54 4.12
C TYR A 21 -0.42 3.80 4.25
N GLU A 22 -1.20 2.74 4.09
CA GLU A 22 -2.65 2.78 4.30
C GLU A 22 -3.16 1.47 4.88
N ARG A 23 -4.10 1.58 5.82
CA ARG A 23 -4.85 0.43 6.32
C ARG A 23 -6.06 0.18 5.45
N PHE A 24 -6.29 -1.07 5.08
CA PHE A 24 -7.48 -1.48 4.37
C PHE A 24 -8.02 -2.79 4.94
N GLN A 25 -9.31 -3.03 4.77
CA GLN A 25 -9.89 -4.33 5.09
C GLN A 25 -9.90 -5.19 3.84
N SER A 26 -9.54 -6.47 3.95
CA SER A 26 -9.65 -7.44 2.86
C SER A 26 -10.46 -8.66 3.30
N GLY A 27 -11.29 -9.20 2.41
CA GLY A 27 -12.20 -10.32 2.67
C GLY A 27 -13.67 -9.92 2.77
N ILE A 28 -14.54 -10.91 3.00
CA ILE A 28 -16.00 -10.78 2.95
C ILE A 28 -16.61 -11.21 4.29
N GLY A 29 -17.61 -10.46 4.76
CA GLY A 29 -18.34 -10.76 6.01
C GLY A 29 -17.43 -10.82 7.24
N ARG A 30 -17.62 -11.84 8.08
CA ARG A 30 -16.84 -12.06 9.32
C ARG A 30 -15.39 -12.50 9.06
N ARG A 31 -15.03 -12.84 7.82
CA ARG A 31 -13.66 -13.23 7.44
C ARG A 31 -12.80 -12.04 6.98
N LYS A 32 -13.28 -10.80 7.19
CA LYS A 32 -12.50 -9.59 6.93
C LYS A 32 -11.29 -9.52 7.84
N ARG A 33 -10.14 -9.14 7.27
CA ARG A 33 -8.89 -8.86 7.99
C ARG A 33 -8.46 -7.44 7.70
N THR A 34 -7.93 -6.76 8.71
CA THR A 34 -7.24 -5.49 8.52
C THR A 34 -5.81 -5.78 8.08
N LEU A 35 -5.41 -5.13 7.00
CA LEU A 35 -4.07 -5.20 6.42
C LEU A 35 -3.53 -3.78 6.29
N VAL A 36 -2.21 -3.67 6.21
CA VAL A 36 -1.51 -2.42 5.90
C VAL A 36 -0.70 -2.64 4.63
N GLN A 37 -0.87 -1.73 3.67
CA GLN A 37 0.03 -1.61 2.52
C GLN A 37 1.11 -0.58 2.88
N TYR A 38 2.37 -0.92 2.61
CA TYR A 38 3.53 -0.04 2.75
C TYR A 38 4.21 0.07 1.40
N ASP A 39 4.40 1.31 0.95
CA ASP A 39 5.12 1.63 -0.27
C ASP A 39 6.27 2.58 0.10
N TYR A 40 7.48 2.25 -0.32
CA TYR A 40 8.67 3.09 -0.19
C TYR A 40 9.29 3.29 -1.57
N ARG A 41 9.39 4.54 -2.00
CA ARG A 41 10.11 4.89 -3.21
C ARG A 41 11.56 5.18 -2.81
N HIS A 42 12.46 4.28 -3.14
CA HIS A 42 13.87 4.44 -2.83
C HIS A 42 14.48 5.62 -3.61
N THR A 43 15.66 6.08 -3.16
CA THR A 43 16.33 7.26 -3.69
C THR A 43 16.77 7.11 -5.14
N ASP A 44 16.91 5.88 -5.64
CA ASP A 44 17.19 5.55 -7.03
C ASP A 44 15.92 5.40 -7.89
N GLY A 45 14.73 5.54 -7.29
CA GLY A 45 13.44 5.42 -7.96
C GLY A 45 12.81 4.02 -7.91
N GLU A 46 13.51 3.00 -7.38
CA GLU A 46 12.92 1.67 -7.19
C GLU A 46 11.77 1.75 -6.17
N LEU A 47 10.69 1.00 -6.44
CA LEU A 47 9.57 0.90 -5.52
C LEU A 47 9.66 -0.41 -4.74
N PHE A 48 9.81 -0.29 -3.43
CA PHE A 48 9.63 -1.39 -2.50
C PHE A 48 8.19 -1.35 -1.97
N ALA A 49 7.45 -2.45 -2.11
CA ALA A 49 6.06 -2.53 -1.65
C ALA A 49 5.80 -3.84 -0.89
N CYS A 50 5.03 -3.78 0.19
CA CYS A 50 4.54 -4.97 0.89
C CYS A 50 3.17 -4.78 1.53
N VAL A 51 2.50 -5.89 1.81
CA VAL A 51 1.24 -5.93 2.57
C VAL A 51 1.43 -6.83 3.77
N LYS A 52 1.05 -6.34 4.97
CA LYS A 52 1.16 -7.09 6.23
C LYS A 52 -0.15 -7.00 7.03
N PRO A 53 -0.49 -8.04 7.81
CA PRO A 53 -1.51 -7.91 8.85
C PRO A 53 -1.12 -6.84 9.88
N THR A 54 -2.11 -6.15 10.44
CA THR A 54 -1.94 -5.35 11.67
C THR A 54 -1.83 -6.23 12.89
#